data_AF-A0A0H3A5Z8-F1
#
_entry.id   AF-A0A0H3A5Z8-F1
#
_cell.length_a   1.000
_cell.length_b   1.000
_cell.length_c   1.000
_cell.angle_alpha   90.00
_cell.angle_beta   90.00
_cell.angle_gamma   90.00
#
_symmetry.space_group_name_H-M   'P 1'
#
loop_
_entity.id
_entity.type
_entity.pdbx_description
1 polymer ?
#
loop_
_entity_poly.entity_id
_entity_poly.type
_entity_poly.pdbx_seq_one_letter_code
_entity_poly.pdbx_strand_id
1 'polypeptide(L)'
;MALSYKPIEIVKEGKNPLLGKADHWKRVYVSEIAMVQNGFAFKSKFFSRDEGIPLIRIRDILSAETEHKYFGQFDKEYLVHNGDLLIGMDGDFVAAYWPGKEGLLNQRVCRIVIESENYDKKFFFLALQPYLDAIHEKTSSVTVKHLSSKTVNEIPLPLPPLNEQNRIVAKIEELFSELDAGVENLTKAKEQLGVYRQSLLKHAFEGKLTEAWRKRNADKLESGEALLKRVKKEREEYFKKQLEQWEKDVAQWEADGKPGKKPTQPKKPKKLAPISEEELKELPELPEGWVWARLGNLIDPPAYGTSRKSDYNIDGTGVLRIPNIVDGKIDSSDLKYTAFSPGEEEQYRLKAGDLLTIRSNGSVSLVGQCALIEDDDTRYVYAGYLIRLRTIGLLVSKFLLYCLSSLRLRNQIESKAKSTSGVNNINSQELSSLIVPLCSQLEQNEVSKLLADSLSTAGEQTSMIEIQLEHIRILKQSILDKAFSGTLISQDPNDEPASKLLERIKQERKSAPNPKRTRKTKTKRIAMADLKEVLATAKDWVSAQDAFRQCGVGDGAPTDEVEKLYGELKQELDQKTIEVERRGDEDWLRLAAEG
;
A
#
# COMPACT_ATOMS: atom_id res chain seq x y z
N MET A 1 21.49 5.82 -17.12
CA MET A 1 21.50 6.94 -18.09
C MET A 1 21.31 8.22 -17.31
N ALA A 2 22.23 9.19 -17.45
CA ALA A 2 22.04 10.51 -16.87
C ALA A 2 20.88 11.20 -17.59
N LEU A 3 20.07 11.98 -16.86
CA LEU A 3 19.00 12.81 -17.41
C LEU A 3 19.49 13.59 -18.64
N SER A 4 18.75 13.55 -19.75
CA SER A 4 19.04 14.38 -20.93
C SER A 4 18.50 15.81 -20.81
N TYR A 5 17.82 16.15 -19.70
CA TYR A 5 17.17 17.44 -19.49
C TYR A 5 17.77 18.18 -18.30
N LYS A 6 18.07 19.47 -18.49
CA LYS A 6 18.54 20.36 -17.43
C LYS A 6 17.33 20.92 -16.68
N PRO A 7 17.37 21.08 -15.35
CA PRO A 7 16.25 21.65 -14.58
C PRO A 7 15.75 23.00 -15.11
N ILE A 8 16.64 23.84 -15.64
CA ILE A 8 16.28 25.13 -16.25
C ILE A 8 15.40 25.01 -17.50
N GLU A 9 15.48 23.89 -18.24
CA GLU A 9 14.63 23.65 -19.41
C GLU A 9 13.19 23.39 -18.98
N ILE A 10 12.99 22.64 -17.89
CA ILE A 10 11.67 22.38 -17.30
C ILE A 10 11.00 23.69 -16.88
N VAL A 11 11.76 24.60 -16.27
CA VAL A 11 11.28 25.95 -15.90
C VAL A 11 10.84 26.73 -17.14
N LYS A 12 11.63 26.69 -18.22
CA LYS A 12 11.35 27.42 -19.47
C LYS A 12 10.12 26.91 -20.22
N GLU A 13 9.72 25.65 -20.01
CA GLU A 13 8.47 25.14 -20.57
C GLU A 13 7.23 25.86 -19.98
N GLY A 14 7.34 26.45 -18.78
CA GLY A 14 6.28 27.24 -18.18
C GLY A 14 5.01 26.48 -17.79
N LYS A 15 5.06 25.13 -17.77
CA LYS A 15 3.89 24.28 -17.49
C LYS A 15 3.58 24.12 -16.01
N ASN A 16 4.58 24.21 -15.14
CA ASN A 16 4.42 24.07 -13.70
C ASN A 16 4.52 25.46 -13.03
N PRO A 17 3.40 26.00 -12.52
CA PRO A 17 3.37 27.34 -11.94
C PRO A 17 4.23 27.46 -10.66
N LEU A 18 4.42 26.35 -9.92
CA LEU A 18 5.27 26.30 -8.72
C LEU A 18 6.77 26.47 -9.02
N LEU A 19 7.19 26.35 -10.28
CA LEU A 19 8.57 26.63 -10.70
C LEU A 19 8.75 28.10 -11.12
N GLY A 20 7.68 28.90 -11.06
CA GLY A 20 7.67 30.32 -11.38
C GLY A 20 8.57 31.16 -10.47
N LYS A 21 8.66 32.45 -10.81
CA LYS A 21 9.24 33.49 -9.95
C LYS A 21 8.54 34.82 -10.25
N ALA A 22 8.52 35.76 -9.31
CA ALA A 22 8.19 37.14 -9.62
C ALA A 22 9.17 37.75 -10.65
N ASP A 23 8.71 38.70 -11.47
CA ASP A 23 9.54 39.29 -12.53
C ASP A 23 10.79 39.97 -11.99
N HIS A 24 10.65 40.67 -10.87
CA HIS A 24 11.74 41.41 -10.21
C HIS A 24 12.74 40.51 -9.47
N TRP A 25 12.40 39.25 -9.20
CA TRP A 25 13.31 38.29 -8.59
C TRP A 25 14.36 37.78 -9.59
N LYS A 26 15.50 37.33 -9.06
CA LYS A 26 16.49 36.57 -9.84
C LYS A 26 16.33 35.08 -9.57
N ARG A 27 17.18 34.27 -10.21
CA ARG A 27 17.36 32.86 -9.87
C ARG A 27 18.78 32.65 -9.38
N VAL A 28 18.93 31.66 -8.53
CA VAL A 28 20.21 31.20 -8.00
C VAL A 28 20.25 29.68 -8.10
N TYR A 29 21.37 29.11 -8.53
CA TYR A 29 21.50 27.66 -8.60
C TYR A 29 21.71 27.08 -7.19
N VAL A 30 21.21 25.87 -6.91
CA VAL A 30 21.45 25.20 -5.61
C VAL A 30 22.94 25.15 -5.29
N SER A 31 23.77 24.83 -6.28
CA SER A 31 25.23 24.85 -6.10
C SER A 31 25.76 26.20 -5.60
N GLU A 32 25.12 27.32 -5.93
CA GLU A 32 25.52 28.67 -5.51
C GLU A 32 25.28 28.99 -4.04
N ILE A 33 24.38 28.27 -3.38
CA ILE A 33 23.95 28.59 -2.00
C ILE A 33 24.02 27.40 -1.06
N ALA A 34 24.26 26.19 -1.57
CA ALA A 34 24.28 24.97 -0.79
C ALA A 34 25.28 23.93 -1.34
N MET A 35 25.83 23.13 -0.42
CA MET A 35 26.61 21.95 -0.73
C MET A 35 25.70 20.71 -0.82
N VAL A 36 25.85 19.93 -1.89
CA VAL A 36 25.21 18.62 -2.06
C VAL A 36 26.21 17.51 -1.77
N GLN A 37 26.05 16.81 -0.65
CA GLN A 37 26.88 15.68 -0.27
C GLN A 37 26.17 14.36 -0.59
N ASN A 38 26.75 13.55 -1.49
CA ASN A 38 26.24 12.20 -1.74
C ASN A 38 26.59 11.27 -0.57
N GLY A 39 25.71 10.32 -0.27
CA GLY A 39 25.99 9.26 0.69
C GLY A 39 27.02 8.24 0.21
N PHE A 40 27.30 7.29 1.10
CA PHE A 40 28.35 6.30 0.91
C PHE A 40 27.83 4.90 0.60
N ALA A 41 28.60 4.17 -0.22
CA ALA A 41 28.34 2.79 -0.62
C ALA A 41 28.81 1.81 0.47
N PHE A 42 28.10 1.76 1.59
CA PHE A 42 28.42 0.86 2.69
C PHE A 42 28.31 -0.62 2.27
N LYS A 43 29.30 -1.44 2.64
CA LYS A 43 29.35 -2.86 2.26
C LYS A 43 28.26 -3.64 2.98
N SER A 44 27.41 -4.33 2.22
CA SER A 44 26.24 -5.08 2.72
C SER A 44 26.58 -6.16 3.75
N LYS A 45 27.77 -6.76 3.71
CA LYS A 45 28.21 -7.76 4.69
C LYS A 45 28.27 -7.27 6.15
N PHE A 46 28.22 -5.95 6.35
CA PHE A 46 28.20 -5.33 7.68
C PHE A 46 26.81 -4.74 8.02
N PHE A 47 25.77 -5.15 7.32
CA PHE A 47 24.41 -4.70 7.60
C PHE A 47 23.81 -5.64 8.66
N SER A 48 23.17 -5.07 9.68
CA SER A 48 22.50 -5.81 10.75
C SER A 48 21.17 -5.13 11.08
N ARG A 49 20.24 -5.83 11.73
CA ARG A 49 19.02 -5.22 12.30
C ARG A 49 19.24 -4.83 13.77
N ASP A 50 20.13 -5.54 14.45
CA ASP A 50 20.29 -5.45 15.90
C ASP A 50 21.47 -4.55 16.28
N GLU A 51 22.58 -4.64 15.54
CA GLU A 51 23.87 -4.06 15.92
C GLU A 51 24.36 -2.97 14.96
N GLY A 52 25.08 -1.98 15.50
CA GLY A 52 25.71 -0.90 14.74
C GLY A 52 24.91 0.41 14.74
N ILE A 53 25.29 1.32 13.87
CA ILE A 53 24.67 2.65 13.72
C ILE A 53 23.54 2.59 12.70
N PRO A 54 22.38 3.23 12.93
CA PRO A 54 21.31 3.38 11.95
C PRO A 54 21.85 3.72 10.55
N LEU A 55 21.40 3.00 9.53
CA LEU A 55 21.78 3.24 8.14
C LEU A 55 20.57 3.84 7.42
N ILE A 56 20.62 5.14 7.13
CA ILE A 56 19.51 5.89 6.54
C ILE A 56 19.47 5.61 5.04
N ARG A 57 18.45 4.88 4.59
CA ARG A 57 18.16 4.60 3.19
C ARG A 57 16.98 5.46 2.72
N ILE A 58 16.73 5.46 1.41
CA ILE A 58 15.66 6.27 0.79
C ILE A 58 14.31 6.11 1.50
N ARG A 59 13.92 4.86 1.78
CA ARG A 59 12.62 4.55 2.41
C ARG A 59 12.49 5.09 3.84
N ASP A 60 13.61 5.37 4.49
CA ASP A 60 13.66 5.73 5.91
C ASP A 60 13.51 7.25 6.10
N ILE A 61 13.80 8.06 5.08
CA ILE A 61 13.92 9.54 5.17
C ILE A 61 12.70 10.20 5.85
N LEU A 62 11.51 9.63 5.68
CA LEU A 62 10.26 10.13 6.26
C LEU A 62 9.83 9.45 7.57
N SER A 63 10.39 8.28 7.92
CA SER A 63 9.88 7.43 9.01
C SER A 63 10.55 7.64 10.37
N ALA A 64 11.52 8.55 10.49
CA ALA A 64 12.34 8.79 11.70
C ALA A 64 13.16 7.59 12.22
N GLU A 65 12.90 6.39 11.70
CA GLU A 65 13.51 5.13 12.07
C GLU A 65 14.07 4.41 10.84
N THR A 66 15.13 3.63 11.05
CA THR A 66 15.77 2.81 10.03
C THR A 66 15.65 1.35 10.41
N GLU A 67 15.24 0.48 9.48
CA GLU A 67 15.24 -0.97 9.70
C GLU A 67 16.66 -1.55 9.80
N HIS A 68 17.62 -0.93 9.09
CA HIS A 68 18.97 -1.44 8.95
C HIS A 68 19.98 -0.59 9.73
N LYS A 69 20.99 -1.25 10.27
CA LYS A 69 22.14 -0.67 10.94
C LYS A 69 23.43 -1.15 10.27
N TYR A 70 24.52 -0.47 10.54
CA TYR A 70 25.85 -0.75 10.00
C TYR A 70 26.89 -0.79 11.12
N PHE A 71 27.63 -1.91 11.22
CA PHE A 71 28.64 -2.13 12.27
C PHE A 71 30.08 -2.15 11.72
N GLY A 72 30.27 -1.84 10.43
CA GLY A 72 31.60 -1.71 9.83
C GLY A 72 32.27 -0.38 10.15
N GLN A 73 33.51 -0.20 9.69
CA GLN A 73 34.18 1.09 9.75
C GLN A 73 33.52 2.11 8.80
N PHE A 74 33.34 3.34 9.27
CA PHE A 74 32.76 4.44 8.51
C PHE A 74 33.51 5.74 8.78
N ASP A 75 33.37 6.70 7.87
CA ASP A 75 33.86 8.07 8.07
C ASP A 75 32.75 8.91 8.70
N LYS A 76 33.11 9.72 9.71
CA LYS A 76 32.18 10.61 10.42
C LYS A 76 31.57 11.67 9.49
N GLU A 77 32.17 11.94 8.33
CA GLU A 77 31.57 12.85 7.34
C GLU A 77 30.18 12.39 6.84
N TYR A 78 29.87 11.08 6.89
CA TYR A 78 28.57 10.52 6.48
C TYR A 78 27.57 10.41 7.63
N LEU A 79 27.90 10.95 8.80
CA LEU A 79 27.01 10.98 9.95
C LEU A 79 25.97 12.07 9.73
N VAL A 80 24.69 11.69 9.76
CA VAL A 80 23.52 12.55 9.62
C VAL A 80 22.93 12.77 10.99
N HIS A 81 22.58 14.02 11.28
CA HIS A 81 21.96 14.41 12.55
C HIS A 81 20.50 14.83 12.36
N ASN A 82 19.76 14.84 13.46
CA ASN A 82 18.40 15.36 13.47
C ASN A 82 18.37 16.79 12.89
N GLY A 83 17.45 17.06 11.97
CA GLY A 83 17.30 18.34 11.28
C GLY A 83 18.20 18.52 10.06
N ASP A 84 19.03 17.53 9.67
CA ASP A 84 19.73 17.56 8.39
C ASP A 84 18.74 17.44 7.23
N LEU A 85 18.88 18.28 6.20
CA LEU A 85 18.05 18.21 4.99
C LEU A 85 18.55 17.11 4.06
N LEU A 86 17.73 16.10 3.83
CA LEU A 86 18.04 14.94 2.99
C LEU A 86 17.17 14.92 1.73
N ILE A 87 17.70 14.32 0.66
CA ILE A 87 16.95 14.03 -0.58
C ILE A 87 17.12 12.55 -0.94
N GLY A 88 16.01 11.85 -1.18
CA GLY A 88 15.99 10.51 -1.76
C GLY A 88 16.34 10.56 -3.26
N MET A 89 17.34 9.78 -3.68
CA MET A 89 17.88 9.84 -5.04
C MET A 89 17.34 8.78 -6.00
N ASP A 90 16.59 7.78 -5.52
CA ASP A 90 15.93 6.79 -6.38
C ASP A 90 14.46 6.65 -6.04
N GLY A 91 13.64 6.29 -7.03
CA GLY A 91 12.20 6.19 -6.87
C GLY A 91 11.57 7.58 -6.90
N ASP A 92 10.74 7.88 -5.91
CA ASP A 92 10.16 9.22 -5.73
C ASP A 92 11.20 10.17 -5.12
N PHE A 93 11.42 11.31 -5.79
CA PHE A 93 12.40 12.29 -5.34
C PHE A 93 11.79 13.17 -4.25
N VAL A 94 12.06 12.82 -2.99
CA VAL A 94 11.51 13.51 -1.82
C VAL A 94 12.63 14.18 -1.02
N ALA A 95 12.41 15.44 -0.65
CA ALA A 95 13.22 16.16 0.32
C ALA A 95 12.54 16.16 1.70
N ALA A 96 13.31 15.95 2.77
CA ALA A 96 12.82 16.07 4.14
C ALA A 96 13.94 16.42 5.12
N TYR A 97 13.57 17.11 6.20
CA TYR A 97 14.43 17.23 7.36
C TYR A 97 14.40 15.93 8.15
N TRP A 98 15.57 15.33 8.39
CA TRP A 98 15.70 14.05 9.09
C TRP A 98 15.15 14.16 10.52
N PRO A 99 14.06 13.45 10.87
CA PRO A 99 13.46 13.55 12.20
C PRO A 99 14.04 12.53 13.18
N GLY A 100 14.84 11.58 12.70
CA GLY A 100 15.34 10.46 13.48
C GLY A 100 16.58 10.75 14.31
N LYS A 101 17.11 9.69 14.91
CA LYS A 101 18.39 9.68 15.62
C LYS A 101 19.56 9.71 14.63
N GLU A 102 20.75 9.94 15.15
CA GLU A 102 21.98 9.91 14.37
C GLU A 102 22.13 8.61 13.54
N GLY A 103 22.48 8.76 12.27
CA GLY A 103 22.59 7.64 11.34
C GLY A 103 23.54 7.91 10.17
N LEU A 104 23.86 6.88 9.40
CA LEU A 104 24.79 6.95 8.28
C LEU A 104 24.08 7.21 6.96
N LEU A 105 24.60 8.16 6.18
CA LEU A 105 24.08 8.58 4.89
C LEU A 105 24.37 7.55 3.80
N ASN A 106 23.36 6.76 3.39
CA ASN A 106 23.51 5.75 2.34
C ASN A 106 23.68 6.37 0.94
N GLN A 107 24.38 5.66 0.04
CA GLN A 107 24.66 6.08 -1.36
C GLN A 107 23.45 6.53 -2.21
N ARG A 108 22.23 6.19 -1.82
CA ARG A 108 21.01 6.59 -2.55
C ARG A 108 20.27 7.76 -1.87
N VAL A 109 20.90 8.41 -0.92
CA VAL A 109 20.43 9.61 -0.24
C VAL A 109 21.54 10.66 -0.32
N CYS A 110 21.19 11.91 -0.58
CA CYS A 110 22.13 13.01 -0.45
C CYS A 110 21.69 13.98 0.65
N ARG A 111 22.66 14.64 1.28
CA ARG A 111 22.45 15.71 2.25
C ARG A 111 22.68 17.06 1.61
N ILE A 112 21.83 18.02 1.91
CA ILE A 112 21.96 19.42 1.52
C ILE A 112 22.38 20.24 2.73
N VAL A 113 23.48 20.96 2.60
CA VAL A 113 23.95 21.92 3.61
C VAL A 113 23.85 23.31 2.99
N ILE A 114 22.93 24.13 3.49
CA ILE A 114 22.75 25.51 3.02
C ILE A 114 23.85 26.35 3.64
N GLU A 115 24.71 26.94 2.80
CA GLU A 115 25.94 27.64 3.19
C GLU A 115 25.78 29.16 3.21
N SER A 116 24.85 29.71 2.40
CA SER A 116 24.64 31.16 2.34
C SER A 116 23.63 31.63 3.38
N GLU A 117 23.99 32.66 4.14
CA GLU A 117 23.08 33.34 5.09
C GLU A 117 22.05 34.24 4.39
N ASN A 118 22.24 34.51 3.08
CA ASN A 118 21.34 35.29 2.25
C ASN A 118 20.16 34.50 1.68
N TYR A 119 19.99 33.25 2.09
CA TYR A 119 18.92 32.38 1.63
C TYR A 119 18.28 31.65 2.82
N ASP A 120 17.01 31.93 3.10
CA ASP A 120 16.31 31.33 4.23
C ASP A 120 16.16 29.81 4.04
N LYS A 121 16.42 29.06 5.11
CA LYS A 121 16.45 27.59 5.07
C LYS A 121 15.06 27.00 4.80
N LYS A 122 14.00 27.59 5.37
CA LYS A 122 12.63 27.12 5.17
C LYS A 122 12.15 27.49 3.77
N PHE A 123 12.46 28.69 3.29
CA PHE A 123 12.19 29.09 1.91
C PHE A 123 12.89 28.17 0.91
N PHE A 124 14.14 27.77 1.18
CA PHE A 124 14.87 26.78 0.37
C PHE A 124 14.13 25.45 0.31
N PHE A 125 13.71 24.93 1.46
CA PHE A 125 12.97 23.67 1.54
C PHE A 125 11.65 23.73 0.76
N LEU A 126 10.85 24.79 0.97
CA LEU A 126 9.58 25.00 0.27
C LEU A 126 9.76 25.13 -1.24
N ALA A 127 10.80 25.84 -1.69
CA ALA A 127 11.07 26.04 -3.10
C ALA A 127 11.66 24.80 -3.77
N LEU A 128 12.36 23.92 -3.05
CA LEU A 128 13.07 22.77 -3.62
C LEU A 128 12.13 21.65 -4.09
N GLN A 129 11.15 21.25 -3.27
CA GLN A 129 10.31 20.08 -3.56
C GLN A 129 9.58 20.15 -4.91
N PRO A 130 8.98 21.29 -5.32
CA PRO A 130 8.35 21.40 -6.64
C PRO A 130 9.29 21.10 -7.82
N TYR A 131 10.58 21.43 -7.71
CA TYR A 131 11.56 21.07 -8.75
C TYR A 131 11.83 19.57 -8.78
N LEU A 132 11.92 18.94 -7.60
CA LEU A 132 12.10 17.49 -7.51
C LEU A 132 10.92 16.74 -8.13
N ASP A 133 9.69 17.19 -7.88
CA ASP A 133 8.47 16.63 -8.46
C ASP A 133 8.46 16.77 -9.99
N ALA A 134 8.78 17.96 -10.50
CA ALA A 134 8.81 18.21 -11.94
C ALA A 134 9.94 17.42 -12.66
N ILE A 135 11.10 17.28 -12.02
CA ILE A 135 12.19 16.44 -12.51
C ILE A 135 11.74 14.98 -12.49
N HIS A 136 11.09 14.53 -11.42
CA HIS A 136 10.56 13.17 -11.29
C HIS A 136 9.56 12.84 -12.42
N GLU A 137 8.60 13.72 -12.70
CA GLU A 137 7.62 13.57 -13.79
C GLU A 137 8.28 13.44 -15.16
N LYS A 138 9.30 14.25 -15.42
CA LYS A 138 10.05 14.26 -16.70
C LYS A 138 11.03 13.10 -16.84
N THR A 139 11.38 12.44 -15.74
CA THR A 139 12.30 11.30 -15.75
C THR A 139 11.57 10.06 -16.26
N SER A 140 11.62 9.80 -17.56
CA SER A 140 11.09 8.58 -18.18
C SER A 140 11.88 7.34 -17.74
N SER A 141 11.22 6.26 -17.32
CA SER A 141 11.89 5.01 -16.97
C SER A 141 10.96 3.79 -17.07
N VAL A 142 11.51 2.67 -17.58
CA VAL A 142 10.91 1.32 -17.51
C VAL A 142 11.26 0.63 -16.16
N THR A 143 12.23 1.18 -15.42
CA THR A 143 12.72 0.74 -14.10
C THR A 143 12.65 1.88 -13.05
N VAL A 144 13.33 1.78 -11.91
CA VAL A 144 13.37 2.83 -10.86
C VAL A 144 14.08 4.11 -11.37
N LYS A 145 13.44 5.28 -11.22
CA LYS A 145 14.01 6.59 -11.58
C LYS A 145 15.19 6.97 -10.68
N HIS A 146 16.16 7.71 -11.21
CA HIS A 146 17.36 8.14 -10.47
C HIS A 146 17.64 9.63 -10.65
N LEU A 147 17.88 10.32 -9.53
CA LEU A 147 18.26 11.74 -9.45
C LEU A 147 19.76 11.85 -9.17
N SER A 148 20.49 12.53 -10.06
CA SER A 148 21.92 12.78 -9.85
C SER A 148 22.16 14.03 -9.00
N SER A 149 23.21 14.06 -8.19
CA SER A 149 23.62 15.28 -7.49
C SER A 149 23.99 16.42 -8.43
N LYS A 150 24.46 16.12 -9.65
CA LYS A 150 24.66 17.14 -10.68
C LYS A 150 23.34 17.84 -11.02
N THR A 151 22.28 17.08 -11.22
CA THR A 151 20.93 17.62 -11.48
C THR A 151 20.47 18.49 -10.32
N VAL A 152 20.64 18.03 -9.07
CA VAL A 152 20.29 18.83 -7.87
C VAL A 152 21.05 20.15 -7.84
N ASN A 153 22.36 20.13 -8.09
CA ASN A 153 23.20 21.33 -8.13
C ASN A 153 22.79 22.36 -9.21
N GLU A 154 22.15 21.91 -10.28
CA GLU A 154 21.68 22.72 -11.42
C GLU A 154 20.24 23.22 -11.27
N ILE A 155 19.57 22.96 -10.13
CA ILE A 155 18.22 23.48 -9.85
C ILE A 155 18.28 25.01 -9.68
N PRO A 156 17.52 25.79 -10.48
CA PRO A 156 17.56 27.26 -10.45
C PRO A 156 16.43 27.83 -9.59
N LEU A 157 16.65 27.89 -8.27
CA LEU A 157 15.67 28.38 -7.30
C LEU A 157 15.39 29.89 -7.46
N PRO A 158 14.18 30.37 -7.11
CA PRO A 158 13.88 31.80 -7.05
C PRO A 158 14.70 32.50 -5.97
N LEU A 159 15.11 33.74 -6.20
CA LEU A 159 15.86 34.54 -5.23
C LEU A 159 15.13 35.87 -4.95
N PRO A 160 14.18 35.90 -4.01
CA PRO A 160 13.64 37.14 -3.44
C PRO A 160 14.67 37.83 -2.53
N PRO A 161 14.49 39.13 -2.22
CA PRO A 161 15.13 39.77 -1.06
C PRO A 161 14.97 38.93 0.22
N LEU A 162 15.99 38.91 1.09
CA LEU A 162 16.00 38.06 2.29
C LEU A 162 14.82 38.35 3.23
N ASN A 163 14.48 39.62 3.44
CA ASN A 163 13.32 40.00 4.24
C ASN A 163 12.00 39.51 3.61
N GLU A 164 11.90 39.55 2.28
CA GLU A 164 10.74 39.03 1.56
C GLU A 164 10.63 37.50 1.73
N GLN A 165 11.75 36.76 1.64
CA GLN A 165 11.79 35.33 1.91
C GLN A 165 11.22 35.02 3.31
N ASN A 166 11.68 35.73 4.34
CA ASN A 166 11.22 35.57 5.71
C ASN A 166 9.71 35.85 5.87
N ARG A 167 9.22 36.93 5.22
CA ARG A 167 7.78 37.27 5.25
C ARG A 167 6.93 36.25 4.50
N ILE A 168 7.40 35.71 3.38
CA ILE A 168 6.73 34.63 2.63
C ILE A 168 6.64 33.38 3.50
N VAL A 169 7.75 32.97 4.10
CA VAL A 169 7.81 31.79 4.99
C VAL A 169 6.84 31.96 6.15
N ALA A 170 6.88 33.10 6.85
CA ALA A 170 5.97 33.36 7.96
C ALA A 170 4.50 33.26 7.53
N LYS A 171 4.15 33.80 6.35
CA LYS A 171 2.77 33.72 5.85
C LYS A 171 2.36 32.32 5.42
N ILE A 172 3.27 31.55 4.81
CA ILE A 172 3.01 30.14 4.46
C ILE A 172 2.82 29.32 5.74
N GLU A 173 3.67 29.49 6.75
CA GLU A 173 3.57 28.76 8.02
C GLU A 173 2.25 29.06 8.73
N GLU A 174 1.83 30.33 8.78
CA GLU A 174 0.53 30.75 9.30
C GLU A 174 -0.62 30.02 8.59
N LEU A 175 -0.67 30.10 7.26
CA LEU A 175 -1.75 29.49 6.46
C LEU A 175 -1.72 27.96 6.51
N PHE A 176 -0.53 27.35 6.47
CA PHE A 176 -0.39 25.89 6.49
C PHE A 176 -0.74 25.32 7.85
N SER A 177 -0.42 26.01 8.94
CA SER A 177 -0.81 25.57 10.28
C SER A 177 -2.32 25.43 10.43
N GLU A 178 -3.10 26.38 9.91
CA GLU A 178 -4.57 26.30 9.89
C GLU A 178 -5.07 25.12 9.03
N LEU A 179 -4.47 24.94 7.84
CA LEU A 179 -4.84 23.85 6.94
C LEU A 179 -4.48 22.47 7.51
N ASP A 180 -3.33 22.34 8.18
CA ASP A 180 -2.89 21.10 8.83
C ASP A 180 -3.82 20.72 9.98
N ALA A 181 -4.23 21.69 10.81
CA ALA A 181 -5.25 21.48 11.83
C ALA A 181 -6.59 21.04 11.22
N GLY A 182 -6.96 21.62 10.06
CA GLY A 182 -8.13 21.20 9.29
C GLY A 182 -8.05 19.75 8.82
N VAL A 183 -6.91 19.35 8.24
CA VAL A 183 -6.65 17.96 7.81
C VAL A 183 -6.72 16.99 8.98
N GLU A 184 -6.11 17.32 10.12
CA GLU A 184 -6.15 16.49 11.32
C GLU A 184 -7.59 16.28 11.81
N ASN A 185 -8.37 17.36 11.90
CA ASN A 185 -9.78 17.30 12.33
C ASN A 185 -10.65 16.48 11.37
N LEU A 186 -10.49 16.68 10.06
CA LEU A 186 -11.22 15.92 9.04
C LEU A 186 -10.84 14.43 9.06
N THR A 187 -9.57 14.11 9.26
CA THR A 187 -9.09 12.73 9.35
C THR A 187 -9.67 12.04 10.60
N LYS A 188 -9.66 12.71 11.75
CA LYS A 188 -10.30 12.21 12.98
C LYS A 188 -11.81 12.01 12.79
N ALA A 189 -12.49 12.94 12.13
CA ALA A 189 -13.93 12.80 11.84
C ALA A 189 -14.20 11.57 10.96
N LYS A 190 -13.37 11.32 9.93
CA LYS A 190 -13.47 10.13 9.08
C LYS A 190 -13.29 8.83 9.87
N GLU A 191 -12.31 8.78 10.78
CA GLU A 191 -12.09 7.64 11.67
C GLU A 191 -13.30 7.41 12.60
N GLN A 192 -13.83 8.48 13.18
CA GLN A 192 -15.02 8.43 14.04
C GLN A 192 -16.27 7.93 13.28
N LEU A 193 -16.44 8.33 12.02
CA LEU A 193 -17.51 7.78 11.17
C LEU A 193 -17.36 6.27 10.96
N GLY A 194 -16.13 5.78 10.79
CA GLY A 194 -15.84 4.35 10.73
C GLY A 194 -16.28 3.61 12.02
N VAL A 195 -15.92 4.15 13.19
CA VAL A 195 -16.32 3.60 14.49
C VAL A 195 -17.83 3.67 14.69
N TYR A 196 -18.47 4.78 14.30
CA TYR A 196 -19.92 4.97 14.34
C TYR A 196 -20.64 3.89 13.53
N ARG A 197 -20.20 3.59 12.30
CA ARG A 197 -20.80 2.54 11.46
C ARG A 197 -20.75 1.18 12.13
N GLN A 198 -19.61 0.81 12.72
CA GLN A 198 -19.46 -0.46 13.44
C GLN A 198 -20.36 -0.53 14.67
N SER A 199 -20.41 0.55 15.45
CA SER A 199 -21.27 0.65 16.63
C SER A 199 -22.75 0.56 16.25
N LEU A 200 -23.16 1.25 15.19
CA LEU A 200 -24.54 1.25 14.69
C LEU A 200 -24.99 -0.17 14.29
N LEU A 201 -24.18 -0.89 13.51
CA LEU A 201 -24.48 -2.28 13.13
C LEU A 201 -24.54 -3.18 14.36
N LYS A 202 -23.62 -3.03 15.32
CA LYS A 202 -23.66 -3.78 16.58
C LYS A 202 -24.97 -3.54 17.33
N HIS A 203 -25.38 -2.28 17.50
CA HIS A 203 -26.61 -1.91 18.19
C HIS A 203 -27.86 -2.40 17.47
N ALA A 204 -27.84 -2.45 16.13
CA ALA A 204 -28.94 -2.99 15.33
C ALA A 204 -29.18 -4.47 15.62
N PHE A 205 -28.12 -5.29 15.63
CA PHE A 205 -28.22 -6.74 15.81
C PHE A 205 -28.16 -7.22 17.26
N GLU A 206 -28.01 -6.31 18.21
CA GLU A 206 -28.33 -6.49 19.64
C GLU A 206 -29.74 -5.94 19.97
N GLY A 207 -30.47 -5.46 18.96
CA GLY A 207 -31.83 -4.95 19.10
C GLY A 207 -31.96 -3.64 19.89
N LYS A 208 -30.87 -2.91 20.12
CA LYS A 208 -30.87 -1.60 20.76
C LYS A 208 -31.40 -0.51 19.83
N LEU A 209 -31.11 -0.61 18.52
CA LEU A 209 -31.54 0.37 17.52
C LEU A 209 -33.07 0.51 17.46
N THR A 210 -33.79 -0.59 17.63
CA THR A 210 -35.26 -0.64 17.55
C THR A 210 -35.95 -0.82 18.91
N GLU A 211 -35.25 -0.68 20.03
CA GLU A 211 -35.80 -1.03 21.35
C GLU A 211 -37.11 -0.28 21.68
N ALA A 212 -37.11 1.05 21.51
CA ALA A 212 -38.30 1.87 21.75
C ALA A 212 -39.43 1.58 20.74
N TRP A 213 -39.07 1.29 19.49
CA TRP A 213 -40.04 0.88 18.47
C TRP A 213 -40.66 -0.48 18.80
N ARG A 214 -39.86 -1.45 19.24
CA ARG A 214 -40.29 -2.80 19.63
C ARG A 214 -41.29 -2.73 20.77
N LYS A 215 -40.98 -1.95 21.83
CA LYS A 215 -41.88 -1.74 22.98
C LYS A 215 -43.25 -1.18 22.58
N ARG A 216 -43.30 -0.26 21.60
CA ARG A 216 -44.55 0.35 21.11
C ARG A 216 -45.38 -0.54 20.17
N ASN A 217 -44.78 -1.60 19.64
CA ASN A 217 -45.43 -2.48 18.66
C ASN A 217 -45.54 -3.93 19.15
N ALA A 218 -45.26 -4.21 20.42
CA ALA A 218 -45.13 -5.57 20.97
C ALA A 218 -46.36 -6.45 20.68
N ASP A 219 -47.56 -5.87 20.64
CA ASP A 219 -48.83 -6.53 20.32
C ASP A 219 -48.93 -7.05 18.88
N LYS A 220 -48.07 -6.56 17.97
CA LYS A 220 -48.07 -6.86 16.53
C LYS A 220 -46.91 -7.75 16.09
N LEU A 221 -45.96 -8.06 16.98
CA LEU A 221 -44.73 -8.77 16.62
C LEU A 221 -44.90 -10.27 16.80
N GLU A 222 -44.71 -11.01 15.71
CA GLU A 222 -44.44 -12.46 15.77
C GLU A 222 -43.05 -12.69 16.37
N SER A 223 -42.89 -13.65 17.29
CA SER A 223 -41.57 -13.98 17.83
C SER A 223 -40.66 -14.61 16.77
N GLY A 224 -39.34 -14.46 16.95
CA GLY A 224 -38.33 -15.08 16.11
C GLY A 224 -38.47 -16.61 16.07
N GLU A 225 -38.83 -17.27 17.16
CA GLU A 225 -39.08 -18.71 17.21
C GLU A 225 -40.29 -19.11 16.35
N ALA A 226 -41.38 -18.35 16.43
CA ALA A 226 -42.58 -18.59 15.64
C ALA A 226 -42.28 -18.42 14.14
N LEU A 227 -41.56 -17.34 13.78
CA LEU A 227 -41.10 -17.11 12.41
C LEU A 227 -40.17 -18.23 11.92
N LEU A 228 -39.18 -18.64 12.72
CA LEU A 228 -38.26 -19.72 12.38
C LEU A 228 -39.00 -21.04 12.14
N LYS A 229 -40.00 -21.35 12.97
CA LYS A 229 -40.83 -22.54 12.83
C LYS A 229 -41.66 -22.47 11.55
N ARG A 230 -42.24 -21.30 11.24
CA ARG A 230 -42.99 -21.07 9.99
C ARG A 230 -42.10 -21.23 8.76
N VAL A 231 -40.94 -20.59 8.72
CA VAL A 231 -39.98 -20.70 7.60
C VAL A 231 -39.57 -22.16 7.36
N LYS A 232 -39.29 -22.93 8.42
CA LYS A 232 -38.98 -24.37 8.28
C LYS A 232 -40.15 -25.16 7.69
N LYS A 233 -41.38 -24.90 8.14
CA LYS A 233 -42.60 -25.54 7.62
C LYS A 233 -42.84 -25.19 6.15
N GLU A 234 -42.81 -23.91 5.81
CA GLU A 234 -42.98 -23.43 4.42
C GLU A 234 -41.94 -24.05 3.48
N ARG A 235 -40.71 -24.23 3.95
CA ARG A 235 -39.64 -24.88 3.17
C ARG A 235 -39.91 -26.37 2.92
N GLU A 236 -40.40 -27.09 3.92
CA GLU A 236 -40.78 -28.50 3.76
C GLU A 236 -41.94 -28.65 2.78
N GLU A 237 -42.93 -27.76 2.84
CA GLU A 237 -44.08 -27.72 1.91
C GLU A 237 -43.64 -27.37 0.49
N TYR A 238 -42.77 -26.38 0.33
CA TYR A 238 -42.22 -26.00 -0.98
C TYR A 238 -41.41 -27.14 -1.59
N PHE A 239 -40.58 -27.82 -0.80
CA PHE A 239 -39.83 -29.00 -1.27
C PHE A 239 -40.77 -30.12 -1.74
N LYS A 240 -41.86 -30.39 -1.01
CA LYS A 240 -42.88 -31.36 -1.44
C LYS A 240 -43.51 -30.97 -2.78
N LYS A 241 -43.90 -29.70 -2.95
CA LYS A 241 -44.45 -29.20 -4.23
C LYS A 241 -43.45 -29.33 -5.38
N GLN A 242 -42.18 -29.04 -5.14
CA GLN A 242 -41.13 -29.23 -6.15
C GLN A 242 -40.96 -30.70 -6.53
N LEU A 243 -41.05 -31.62 -5.55
CA LEU A 243 -40.94 -33.05 -5.79
C LEU A 243 -42.12 -33.55 -6.64
N GLU A 244 -43.34 -33.15 -6.31
CA GLU A 244 -44.55 -33.46 -7.08
C GLU A 244 -44.48 -32.91 -8.52
N GLN A 245 -43.99 -31.67 -8.68
CA GLN A 245 -43.82 -31.08 -10.01
C GLN A 245 -42.74 -31.84 -10.81
N TRP A 246 -41.62 -32.17 -10.18
CA TRP A 246 -40.56 -32.94 -10.82
C TRP A 246 -41.04 -34.33 -11.26
N GLU A 247 -41.87 -35.01 -10.46
CA GLU A 247 -42.47 -36.30 -10.85
C GLU A 247 -43.35 -36.15 -12.10
N LYS A 248 -44.15 -35.08 -12.19
CA LYS A 248 -44.94 -34.77 -13.40
C LYS A 248 -44.06 -34.46 -14.61
N ASP A 249 -43.02 -33.65 -14.43
CA ASP A 249 -42.10 -33.29 -15.51
C ASP A 249 -41.35 -34.51 -16.04
N VAL A 250 -40.94 -35.44 -15.15
CA VAL A 250 -40.31 -36.70 -15.54
C VAL A 250 -41.30 -37.59 -16.30
N ALA A 251 -42.55 -37.70 -15.85
CA ALA A 251 -43.58 -38.47 -16.55
C ALA A 251 -43.86 -37.92 -17.96
N GLN A 252 -43.95 -36.60 -18.09
CA GLN A 252 -44.12 -35.93 -19.39
C GLN A 252 -42.90 -36.14 -20.29
N TRP A 253 -41.68 -35.98 -19.75
CA TRP A 253 -40.44 -36.23 -20.47
C TRP A 253 -40.34 -37.68 -20.97
N GLU A 254 -40.80 -38.66 -20.19
CA GLU A 254 -40.88 -40.05 -20.63
C GLU A 254 -41.93 -40.26 -21.72
N ALA A 255 -43.10 -39.63 -21.61
CA ALA A 255 -44.16 -39.67 -22.61
C ALA A 255 -43.74 -39.04 -23.96
N ASP A 256 -42.94 -37.98 -23.91
CA ASP A 256 -42.40 -37.27 -25.09
C ASP A 256 -41.22 -38.00 -25.76
N GLY A 257 -40.88 -39.21 -25.30
CA GLY A 257 -39.81 -40.02 -25.88
C GLY A 257 -38.41 -39.65 -25.37
N LYS A 258 -38.31 -39.09 -24.17
CA LYS A 258 -37.06 -38.74 -23.48
C LYS A 258 -36.21 -37.68 -24.20
N PRO A 259 -36.79 -36.54 -24.64
CA PRO A 259 -36.05 -35.52 -25.37
C PRO A 259 -35.05 -34.80 -24.46
N GLY A 260 -33.78 -34.68 -24.87
CA GLY A 260 -32.77 -33.92 -24.14
C GLY A 260 -32.45 -34.47 -22.75
N LYS A 261 -32.14 -33.56 -21.80
CA LYS A 261 -31.71 -33.92 -20.43
C LYS A 261 -32.91 -34.18 -19.52
N LYS A 262 -32.89 -35.30 -18.80
CA LYS A 262 -33.92 -35.65 -17.79
C LYS A 262 -34.12 -34.49 -16.78
N PRO A 263 -35.37 -34.15 -16.41
CA PRO A 263 -35.65 -33.18 -15.36
C PRO A 263 -34.88 -33.51 -14.06
N THR A 264 -34.26 -32.50 -13.47
CA THR A 264 -33.37 -32.67 -12.32
C THR A 264 -34.18 -32.78 -11.04
N GLN A 265 -33.92 -33.83 -10.25
CA GLN A 265 -34.63 -34.05 -8.99
C GLN A 265 -34.31 -32.93 -7.98
N PRO A 266 -35.33 -32.35 -7.31
CA PRO A 266 -35.10 -31.36 -6.28
C PRO A 266 -34.35 -31.97 -5.10
N LYS A 267 -33.40 -31.22 -4.53
CA LYS A 267 -32.60 -31.69 -3.39
C LYS A 267 -33.34 -31.45 -2.08
N LYS A 268 -33.46 -32.50 -1.26
CA LYS A 268 -34.02 -32.38 0.08
C LYS A 268 -33.21 -31.37 0.91
N PRO A 269 -33.86 -30.41 1.59
CA PRO A 269 -33.17 -29.49 2.49
C PRO A 269 -32.32 -30.26 3.52
N LYS A 270 -31.04 -29.93 3.62
CA LYS A 270 -30.14 -30.56 4.58
C LYS A 270 -30.56 -30.14 5.99
N LYS A 271 -30.85 -31.12 6.85
CA LYS A 271 -31.10 -30.86 8.28
C LYS A 271 -29.80 -30.37 8.92
N LEU A 272 -29.79 -29.12 9.37
CA LEU A 272 -28.65 -28.53 10.09
C LEU A 272 -28.70 -28.95 11.56
N ALA A 273 -27.51 -29.09 12.16
CA ALA A 273 -27.41 -29.32 13.60
C ALA A 273 -28.01 -28.12 14.35
N PRO A 274 -28.66 -28.37 15.51
CA PRO A 274 -29.03 -27.28 16.41
C PRO A 274 -27.79 -26.48 16.81
N ILE A 275 -28.02 -25.25 17.28
CA ILE A 275 -26.95 -24.45 17.88
C ILE A 275 -26.63 -25.08 19.24
N SER A 276 -25.36 -25.38 19.52
CA SER A 276 -24.97 -26.02 20.78
C SER A 276 -25.01 -25.03 21.96
N GLU A 277 -25.01 -25.54 23.18
CA GLU A 277 -24.95 -24.70 24.38
C GLU A 277 -23.66 -23.88 24.45
N GLU A 278 -22.53 -24.44 23.99
CA GLU A 278 -21.24 -23.75 23.91
C GLU A 278 -21.30 -22.60 22.89
N GLU A 279 -21.89 -22.83 21.71
CA GLU A 279 -22.08 -21.77 20.73
C GLU A 279 -23.00 -20.66 21.24
N LEU A 280 -24.05 -21.00 22.01
CA LEU A 280 -24.94 -20.01 22.61
C LEU A 280 -24.25 -19.16 23.68
N LYS A 281 -23.31 -19.73 24.46
CA LYS A 281 -22.55 -18.99 25.48
C LYS A 281 -21.62 -17.92 24.89
N GLU A 282 -21.14 -18.12 23.67
CA GLU A 282 -20.30 -17.16 22.95
C GLU A 282 -21.11 -16.04 22.27
N LEU A 283 -22.44 -16.18 22.22
CA LEU A 283 -23.34 -15.21 21.62
C LEU A 283 -23.89 -14.27 22.70
N PRO A 284 -24.09 -12.98 22.39
CA PRO A 284 -24.71 -12.08 23.34
C PRO A 284 -26.19 -12.42 23.53
N GLU A 285 -26.72 -11.92 24.64
CA GLU A 285 -28.15 -11.95 24.90
C GLU A 285 -28.89 -11.15 23.81
N LEU A 286 -29.95 -11.76 23.30
CA LEU A 286 -30.89 -11.13 22.38
C LEU A 286 -32.06 -10.54 23.17
N PRO A 287 -32.70 -9.48 22.66
CA PRO A 287 -33.91 -8.96 23.26
C PRO A 287 -35.05 -9.98 23.18
N GLU A 288 -36.07 -9.79 24.04
CA GLU A 288 -37.26 -10.61 24.03
C GLU A 288 -37.92 -10.65 22.63
N GLY A 289 -38.31 -11.84 22.20
CA GLY A 289 -38.91 -12.09 20.89
C GLY A 289 -37.92 -12.27 19.75
N TRP A 290 -36.60 -12.19 20.00
CA TRP A 290 -35.57 -12.54 19.02
C TRP A 290 -34.97 -13.91 19.31
N VAL A 291 -34.54 -14.61 18.26
CA VAL A 291 -33.90 -15.93 18.38
C VAL A 291 -32.64 -16.03 17.53
N TRP A 292 -31.67 -16.83 17.95
CA TRP A 292 -30.55 -17.23 17.11
C TRP A 292 -30.95 -18.37 16.16
N ALA A 293 -30.59 -18.25 14.89
CA ALA A 293 -30.87 -19.26 13.87
C ALA A 293 -29.66 -19.53 12.98
N ARG A 294 -29.51 -20.77 12.52
CA ARG A 294 -28.55 -21.09 11.44
C ARG A 294 -29.03 -20.46 10.13
N LEU A 295 -28.17 -19.69 9.48
CA LEU A 295 -28.46 -19.01 8.21
C LEU A 295 -29.03 -19.97 7.18
N GLY A 296 -28.48 -21.17 7.06
CA GLY A 296 -28.93 -22.17 6.10
C GLY A 296 -30.36 -22.65 6.29
N ASN A 297 -31.03 -22.37 7.43
CA ASN A 297 -32.48 -22.59 7.60
C ASN A 297 -33.33 -21.50 6.96
N LEU A 298 -32.78 -20.31 6.77
CA LEU A 298 -33.47 -19.09 6.32
C LEU A 298 -33.22 -18.73 4.86
N ILE A 299 -32.36 -19.49 4.18
CA ILE A 299 -32.01 -19.29 2.76
C ILE A 299 -32.18 -20.59 1.96
N ASP A 300 -32.37 -20.43 0.65
CA ASP A 300 -32.20 -21.51 -0.30
C ASP A 300 -30.75 -22.04 -0.24
N PRO A 301 -30.52 -23.30 -0.65
CA PRO A 301 -29.15 -23.81 -0.76
C PRO A 301 -28.27 -22.83 -1.53
N PRO A 302 -27.14 -22.36 -0.96
CA PRO A 302 -26.26 -21.42 -1.62
C PRO A 302 -25.80 -21.96 -2.99
N ALA A 303 -25.85 -21.11 -4.01
CA ALA A 303 -25.58 -21.50 -5.39
C ALA A 303 -24.33 -20.80 -5.93
N TYR A 304 -23.41 -21.57 -6.52
CA TYR A 304 -22.17 -21.05 -7.11
C TYR A 304 -22.43 -20.51 -8.51
N GLY A 305 -21.65 -19.50 -8.90
CA GLY A 305 -21.69 -18.92 -10.25
C GLY A 305 -21.01 -19.78 -11.31
N THR A 306 -20.93 -19.25 -12.52
CA THR A 306 -20.33 -19.95 -13.67
C THR A 306 -18.81 -20.00 -13.60
N SER A 307 -18.22 -21.11 -14.05
CA SER A 307 -16.77 -21.24 -14.28
C SER A 307 -16.35 -20.90 -15.72
N ARG A 308 -17.31 -20.51 -16.58
CA ARG A 308 -17.01 -20.12 -17.97
C ARG A 308 -16.08 -18.91 -17.99
N LYS A 309 -15.16 -18.92 -18.96
CA LYS A 309 -14.29 -17.76 -19.22
C LYS A 309 -15.16 -16.61 -19.74
N SER A 310 -14.94 -15.42 -19.19
CA SER A 310 -15.56 -14.18 -19.65
C SER A 310 -14.51 -13.21 -20.15
N ASP A 311 -14.88 -12.41 -21.14
CA ASP A 311 -14.03 -11.40 -21.80
C ASP A 311 -14.86 -10.17 -22.19
N TYR A 312 -14.21 -9.05 -22.51
CA TYR A 312 -14.87 -7.82 -22.93
C TYR A 312 -15.49 -7.93 -24.33
N ASN A 313 -14.93 -8.79 -25.18
CA ASN A 313 -15.27 -8.85 -26.60
C ASN A 313 -16.22 -9.99 -26.97
N ILE A 314 -16.81 -10.66 -25.97
CA ILE A 314 -17.76 -11.74 -26.20
C ILE A 314 -19.17 -11.14 -26.28
N ASP A 315 -19.88 -11.42 -27.36
CA ASP A 315 -21.32 -11.17 -27.40
C ASP A 315 -22.05 -12.19 -26.53
N GLY A 316 -22.88 -11.72 -25.60
CA GLY A 316 -23.54 -12.59 -24.61
C GLY A 316 -23.97 -11.85 -23.35
N THR A 317 -24.09 -12.58 -22.25
CA THR A 317 -24.60 -12.04 -20.98
C THR A 317 -23.47 -11.49 -20.12
N GLY A 318 -23.72 -10.34 -19.49
CA GLY A 318 -22.82 -9.74 -18.52
C GLY A 318 -22.64 -10.63 -17.28
N VAL A 319 -21.39 -10.78 -16.85
CA VAL A 319 -20.99 -11.61 -15.71
C VAL A 319 -20.49 -10.71 -14.58
N LEU A 320 -21.22 -10.72 -13.46
CA LEU A 320 -20.82 -10.10 -12.20
C LEU A 320 -19.62 -10.83 -11.60
N ARG A 321 -18.64 -10.05 -11.17
CA ARG A 321 -17.36 -10.50 -10.62
C ARG A 321 -17.08 -9.83 -9.27
N ILE A 322 -15.97 -10.19 -8.62
CA ILE A 322 -15.56 -9.60 -7.34
C ILE A 322 -15.53 -8.07 -7.38
N PRO A 323 -14.94 -7.41 -8.40
CA PRO A 323 -14.92 -5.95 -8.47
C PRO A 323 -16.30 -5.29 -8.57
N ASN A 324 -17.33 -6.05 -8.98
CA ASN A 324 -18.70 -5.55 -9.09
C ASN A 324 -19.44 -5.57 -7.74
N ILE A 325 -18.85 -6.12 -6.67
CA ILE A 325 -19.43 -6.14 -5.32
C ILE A 325 -18.83 -4.95 -4.54
N VAL A 326 -19.59 -3.86 -4.42
CA VAL A 326 -19.10 -2.60 -3.84
C VAL A 326 -20.09 -2.10 -2.79
N ASP A 327 -19.66 -2.02 -1.53
CA ASP A 327 -20.41 -1.43 -0.42
C ASP A 327 -21.88 -1.88 -0.31
N GLY A 328 -22.15 -3.17 -0.51
CA GLY A 328 -23.49 -3.72 -0.41
C GLY A 328 -24.33 -3.60 -1.68
N LYS A 329 -23.79 -3.06 -2.77
CA LYS A 329 -24.44 -2.83 -4.05
C LYS A 329 -23.65 -3.43 -5.21
N ILE A 330 -24.32 -3.54 -6.35
CA ILE A 330 -23.69 -3.92 -7.62
C ILE A 330 -23.16 -2.67 -8.32
N ASP A 331 -21.89 -2.69 -8.70
CA ASP A 331 -21.31 -1.75 -9.66
C ASP A 331 -21.18 -2.45 -11.02
N SER A 332 -22.01 -2.05 -11.97
CA SER A 332 -22.04 -2.60 -13.33
C SER A 332 -21.22 -1.80 -14.35
N SER A 333 -20.36 -0.87 -13.92
CA SER A 333 -19.57 -0.02 -14.82
C SER A 333 -18.49 -0.80 -15.60
N ASP A 334 -17.95 -1.87 -15.02
CA ASP A 334 -16.95 -2.75 -15.65
C ASP A 334 -17.41 -4.22 -15.68
N LEU A 335 -18.00 -4.63 -16.81
CA LEU A 335 -18.50 -5.99 -17.02
C LEU A 335 -17.70 -6.74 -18.08
N LYS A 336 -17.57 -8.05 -17.84
CA LYS A 336 -17.16 -9.02 -18.86
C LYS A 336 -18.35 -9.86 -19.26
N TYR A 337 -18.29 -10.41 -20.45
CA TYR A 337 -19.40 -11.13 -21.07
C TYR A 337 -19.03 -12.57 -21.34
N THR A 338 -20.02 -13.45 -21.39
CA THR A 338 -19.85 -14.85 -21.81
C THR A 338 -21.09 -15.33 -22.55
N ALA A 339 -20.90 -16.25 -23.49
CA ALA A 339 -21.99 -16.87 -24.22
C ALA A 339 -22.37 -18.20 -23.57
N PHE A 340 -23.67 -18.45 -23.44
CA PHE A 340 -24.24 -19.68 -22.92
C PHE A 340 -24.97 -20.46 -24.01
N SER A 341 -24.97 -21.78 -23.90
CA SER A 341 -25.87 -22.59 -24.71
C SER A 341 -27.32 -22.35 -24.27
N PRO A 342 -28.33 -22.51 -25.16
CA PRO A 342 -29.73 -22.32 -24.80
C PRO A 342 -30.11 -23.08 -23.52
N GLY A 343 -30.65 -22.36 -22.54
CA GLY A 343 -31.08 -22.90 -21.24
C GLY A 343 -29.97 -23.09 -20.19
N GLU A 344 -28.69 -22.95 -20.54
CA GLU A 344 -27.59 -23.05 -19.55
C GLU A 344 -27.55 -21.82 -18.61
N GLU A 345 -27.90 -20.65 -19.13
CA GLU A 345 -27.92 -19.39 -18.38
C GLU A 345 -28.93 -19.39 -17.21
N GLU A 346 -30.04 -20.13 -17.36
CA GLU A 346 -31.14 -20.17 -16.40
C GLU A 346 -30.69 -20.64 -15.01
N GLN A 347 -29.65 -21.48 -14.94
CA GLN A 347 -29.10 -21.95 -13.66
C GLN A 347 -28.43 -20.84 -12.83
N TYR A 348 -28.02 -19.74 -13.48
CA TYR A 348 -27.34 -18.59 -12.90
C TYR A 348 -28.27 -17.38 -12.75
N ARG A 349 -29.57 -17.54 -13.01
CA ARG A 349 -30.52 -16.44 -12.99
C ARG A 349 -30.65 -15.83 -11.60
N LEU A 350 -30.44 -14.52 -11.56
CA LEU A 350 -30.62 -13.69 -10.38
C LEU A 350 -32.07 -13.21 -10.26
N LYS A 351 -32.46 -12.90 -9.03
CA LYS A 351 -33.74 -12.26 -8.69
C LYS A 351 -33.46 -11.08 -7.78
N ALA A 352 -34.28 -10.04 -7.90
CA ALA A 352 -34.23 -8.93 -6.97
C ALA A 352 -34.39 -9.45 -5.53
N GLY A 353 -33.55 -8.97 -4.63
CA GLY A 353 -33.46 -9.48 -3.26
C GLY A 353 -32.47 -10.63 -3.06
N ASP A 354 -31.87 -11.19 -4.10
CA ASP A 354 -30.72 -12.08 -3.92
C ASP A 354 -29.53 -11.30 -3.32
N LEU A 355 -28.68 -11.99 -2.55
CA LEU A 355 -27.38 -11.48 -2.16
C LEU A 355 -26.29 -12.25 -2.92
N LEU A 356 -25.34 -11.54 -3.53
CA LEU A 356 -24.11 -12.14 -4.03
C LEU A 356 -22.98 -11.92 -3.03
N THR A 357 -22.36 -13.00 -2.57
CA THR A 357 -21.26 -12.97 -1.61
C THR A 357 -19.94 -13.42 -2.22
N ILE A 358 -18.85 -12.75 -1.85
CA ILE A 358 -17.49 -13.12 -2.29
C ILE A 358 -17.06 -14.42 -1.61
N ARG A 359 -16.77 -15.43 -2.40
CA ARG A 359 -16.30 -16.73 -1.91
C ARG A 359 -14.81 -16.74 -1.61
N SER A 360 -14.04 -16.17 -2.52
CA SER A 360 -12.60 -16.43 -2.65
C SER A 360 -11.85 -15.14 -2.90
N ASN A 361 -10.86 -14.82 -2.06
CA ASN A 361 -10.00 -13.64 -2.26
C ASN A 361 -8.66 -13.79 -1.54
N GLY A 362 -7.62 -13.08 -2.00
CA GLY A 362 -6.34 -13.00 -1.30
C GLY A 362 -6.48 -12.34 0.08
N SER A 363 -7.33 -11.33 0.21
CA SER A 363 -7.66 -10.73 1.49
C SER A 363 -8.86 -11.42 2.15
N VAL A 364 -8.67 -11.91 3.38
CA VAL A 364 -9.75 -12.53 4.18
C VAL A 364 -10.88 -11.53 4.49
N SER A 365 -10.56 -10.24 4.60
CA SER A 365 -11.55 -9.18 4.87
C SER A 365 -12.53 -8.93 3.71
N LEU A 366 -12.18 -9.36 2.50
CA LEU A 366 -13.07 -9.31 1.33
C LEU A 366 -13.96 -10.56 1.23
N VAL A 367 -13.49 -11.70 1.75
CA VAL A 367 -14.30 -12.94 1.77
C VAL A 367 -15.57 -12.71 2.57
N GLY A 368 -16.71 -13.10 2.01
CA GLY A 368 -18.04 -12.96 2.60
C GLY A 368 -18.66 -11.56 2.50
N GLN A 369 -17.98 -10.57 1.92
CA GLN A 369 -18.66 -9.31 1.57
C GLN A 369 -19.77 -9.57 0.57
N CYS A 370 -20.86 -8.83 0.69
CA CYS A 370 -22.08 -9.08 -0.05
C CYS A 370 -22.54 -7.84 -0.81
N ALA A 371 -23.28 -8.05 -1.89
CA ALA A 371 -24.10 -7.03 -2.54
C ALA A 371 -25.54 -7.53 -2.70
N LEU A 372 -26.50 -6.61 -2.55
CA LEU A 372 -27.90 -6.85 -2.86
C LEU A 372 -28.13 -6.71 -4.37
N ILE A 373 -28.85 -7.67 -4.94
CA ILE A 373 -29.34 -7.64 -6.31
C ILE A 373 -30.62 -6.81 -6.36
N GLU A 374 -30.61 -5.75 -7.15
CA GLU A 374 -31.79 -4.94 -7.48
C GLU A 374 -32.40 -5.41 -8.81
N ASP A 375 -33.54 -4.85 -9.20
CA ASP A 375 -34.26 -5.28 -10.42
C ASP A 375 -33.39 -5.19 -11.68
N ASP A 376 -32.61 -4.12 -11.80
CA ASP A 376 -31.69 -3.91 -12.91
C ASP A 376 -30.61 -4.98 -12.99
N ASP A 377 -30.16 -5.52 -11.86
CA ASP A 377 -29.08 -6.50 -11.80
C ASP A 377 -29.52 -7.90 -12.24
N THR A 378 -30.84 -8.16 -12.30
CA THR A 378 -31.40 -9.48 -12.61
C THR A 378 -31.09 -9.99 -14.01
N ARG A 379 -30.68 -9.10 -14.92
CA ARG A 379 -30.23 -9.41 -16.29
C ARG A 379 -28.84 -10.06 -16.34
N TYR A 380 -28.09 -10.03 -15.26
CA TYR A 380 -26.73 -10.53 -15.22
C TYR A 380 -26.64 -11.95 -14.65
N VAL A 381 -25.55 -12.63 -15.00
CA VAL A 381 -25.09 -13.84 -14.31
C VAL A 381 -23.90 -13.50 -13.42
N TYR A 382 -23.36 -14.48 -12.69
CA TYR A 382 -22.28 -14.25 -11.74
C TYR A 382 -21.21 -15.33 -11.83
N ALA A 383 -19.96 -14.97 -11.53
CA ALA A 383 -18.80 -15.85 -11.62
C ALA A 383 -18.70 -16.85 -10.46
N GLY A 384 -17.98 -17.96 -10.65
CA GLY A 384 -17.90 -19.09 -9.70
C GLY A 384 -17.18 -18.80 -8.37
N TYR A 385 -16.48 -17.68 -8.27
CA TYR A 385 -15.91 -17.14 -7.02
C TYR A 385 -16.90 -16.21 -6.27
N LEU A 386 -18.14 -16.12 -6.75
CA LEU A 386 -19.28 -15.57 -6.03
C LEU A 386 -20.26 -16.69 -5.69
N ILE A 387 -20.97 -16.54 -4.57
CA ILE A 387 -22.06 -17.41 -4.13
C ILE A 387 -23.33 -16.58 -3.99
N ARG A 388 -24.44 -17.09 -4.52
CA ARG A 388 -25.77 -16.50 -4.33
C ARG A 388 -26.43 -17.03 -3.07
N LEU A 389 -26.90 -16.12 -2.23
CA LEU A 389 -27.78 -16.39 -1.09
C LEU A 389 -29.16 -15.82 -1.41
N ARG A 390 -30.19 -16.66 -1.34
CA ARG A 390 -31.58 -16.26 -1.59
C ARG A 390 -32.40 -16.51 -0.33
N THR A 391 -33.01 -15.47 0.22
CA THR A 391 -33.82 -15.57 1.44
C THR A 391 -35.11 -16.35 1.19
N ILE A 392 -35.60 -17.01 2.23
CA ILE A 392 -36.88 -17.75 2.21
C ILE A 392 -37.84 -17.12 3.22
N GLY A 393 -39.13 -17.16 2.89
CA GLY A 393 -40.20 -16.75 3.79
C GLY A 393 -40.13 -15.26 4.08
N LEU A 394 -40.24 -14.89 5.36
CA LEU A 394 -40.20 -13.50 5.81
C LEU A 394 -38.84 -13.10 6.41
N LEU A 395 -37.74 -13.46 5.72
CA LEU A 395 -36.41 -12.89 5.98
C LEU A 395 -36.14 -11.77 4.96
N VAL A 396 -35.94 -10.54 5.44
CA VAL A 396 -35.60 -9.39 4.60
C VAL A 396 -34.16 -9.49 4.11
N SER A 397 -33.96 -9.39 2.80
CA SER A 397 -32.62 -9.43 2.19
C SER A 397 -31.73 -8.28 2.65
N LYS A 398 -32.26 -7.06 2.80
CA LYS A 398 -31.53 -5.91 3.37
C LYS A 398 -31.13 -6.13 4.83
N PHE A 399 -31.99 -6.73 5.65
CA PHE A 399 -31.64 -7.10 7.03
C PHE A 399 -30.49 -8.10 7.03
N LEU A 400 -30.55 -9.14 6.19
CA LEU A 400 -29.49 -10.12 6.04
C LEU A 400 -28.18 -9.49 5.54
N LEU A 401 -28.24 -8.60 4.55
CA LEU A 401 -27.08 -7.85 4.05
C LEU A 401 -26.36 -7.14 5.18
N TYR A 402 -27.08 -6.31 5.94
CA TYR A 402 -26.50 -5.58 7.07
C TYR A 402 -26.01 -6.51 8.18
N CYS A 403 -26.70 -7.63 8.42
CA CYS A 403 -26.31 -8.63 9.40
C CYS A 403 -24.95 -9.23 9.04
N LEU A 404 -24.76 -9.62 7.77
CA LEU A 404 -23.50 -10.19 7.27
C LEU A 404 -22.35 -9.18 7.30
N SER A 405 -22.64 -7.89 7.21
CA SER A 405 -21.66 -6.80 7.36
C SER A 405 -21.32 -6.45 8.81
N SER A 406 -22.08 -6.93 9.80
CA SER A 406 -21.80 -6.66 11.21
C SER A 406 -20.53 -7.36 11.68
N LEU A 407 -19.78 -6.73 12.59
CA LEU A 407 -18.51 -7.25 13.10
C LEU A 407 -18.60 -8.71 13.57
N ARG A 408 -19.71 -9.10 14.20
CA ARG A 408 -19.92 -10.46 14.70
C ARG A 408 -20.00 -11.48 13.58
N LEU A 409 -20.75 -11.19 12.53
CA LEU A 409 -20.86 -12.11 11.39
C LEU A 409 -19.60 -12.09 10.53
N ARG A 410 -18.95 -10.93 10.40
CA ARG A 410 -17.60 -10.83 9.81
C ARG A 410 -16.62 -11.76 10.53
N ASN A 411 -16.59 -11.76 11.86
CA ASN A 411 -15.72 -12.67 12.63
C ASN A 411 -16.09 -14.15 12.43
N GLN A 412 -17.38 -14.50 12.35
CA GLN A 412 -17.80 -15.87 12.04
C GLN A 412 -17.38 -16.31 10.63
N ILE A 413 -17.42 -15.40 9.65
CA ILE A 413 -17.01 -15.66 8.27
C ILE A 413 -15.49 -15.81 8.19
N GLU A 414 -14.74 -14.85 8.73
CA GLU A 414 -13.28 -14.80 8.64
C GLU A 414 -12.61 -15.96 9.40
N SER A 415 -13.16 -16.35 10.56
CA SER A 415 -12.68 -17.54 11.29
C SER A 415 -12.93 -18.86 10.56
N LYS A 416 -13.97 -18.92 9.71
CA LYS A 416 -14.28 -20.09 8.88
C LYS A 416 -13.57 -20.07 7.53
N ALA A 417 -13.13 -18.91 7.07
CA ALA A 417 -12.43 -18.76 5.80
C ALA A 417 -11.03 -19.39 5.89
N LYS A 418 -10.79 -20.43 5.08
CA LYS A 418 -9.52 -21.16 5.09
C LYS A 418 -8.62 -20.70 3.96
N SER A 419 -7.33 -20.51 4.25
CA SER A 419 -6.32 -20.19 3.25
C SER A 419 -5.76 -21.45 2.59
N THR A 420 -5.76 -21.48 1.26
CA THR A 420 -5.05 -22.47 0.45
C THR A 420 -4.23 -21.72 -0.59
N SER A 421 -2.90 -21.89 -0.57
CA SER A 421 -1.98 -21.24 -1.52
C SER A 421 -2.15 -19.72 -1.64
N GLY A 422 -2.40 -19.04 -0.51
CA GLY A 422 -2.56 -17.58 -0.46
C GLY A 422 -3.96 -17.06 -0.81
N VAL A 423 -4.93 -17.94 -1.06
CA VAL A 423 -6.33 -17.57 -1.31
C VAL A 423 -7.21 -18.05 -0.16
N ASN A 424 -7.91 -17.13 0.48
CA ASN A 424 -8.90 -17.41 1.50
C ASN A 424 -10.24 -17.79 0.86
N ASN A 425 -10.87 -18.85 1.35
CA ASN A 425 -12.12 -19.38 0.79
C ASN A 425 -13.14 -19.66 1.89
N ILE A 426 -14.40 -19.29 1.66
CA ILE A 426 -15.56 -19.77 2.41
C ILE A 426 -16.47 -20.59 1.48
N ASN A 427 -17.01 -21.72 1.95
CA ASN A 427 -17.89 -22.57 1.14
C ASN A 427 -19.37 -22.47 1.56
N SER A 428 -20.25 -23.07 0.75
CA SER A 428 -21.70 -23.11 0.96
C SER A 428 -22.11 -23.70 2.32
N GLN A 429 -21.38 -24.68 2.84
CA GLN A 429 -21.67 -25.34 4.12
C GLN A 429 -21.28 -24.42 5.29
N GLU A 430 -20.14 -23.75 5.20
CA GLU A 430 -19.69 -22.75 6.16
C GLU A 430 -20.65 -21.56 6.21
N LEU A 431 -21.05 -21.02 5.06
CA LEU A 431 -22.09 -19.98 4.98
C LEU A 431 -23.41 -20.44 5.58
N SER A 432 -23.85 -21.66 5.28
CA SER A 432 -25.08 -22.23 5.85
C SER A 432 -25.00 -22.43 7.37
N SER A 433 -23.80 -22.57 7.93
CA SER A 433 -23.56 -22.79 9.35
C SER A 433 -23.52 -21.50 10.19
N LEU A 434 -23.47 -20.33 9.55
CA LEU A 434 -23.44 -19.05 10.26
C LEU A 434 -24.65 -18.92 11.19
N ILE A 435 -24.44 -18.33 12.37
CA ILE A 435 -25.49 -18.07 13.35
C ILE A 435 -25.88 -16.59 13.23
N VAL A 436 -27.13 -16.35 12.86
CA VAL A 436 -27.71 -15.02 12.62
C VAL A 436 -28.87 -14.77 13.58
N PRO A 437 -29.09 -13.52 14.02
CA PRO A 437 -30.26 -13.17 14.81
C PRO A 437 -31.50 -13.13 13.89
N LEU A 438 -32.64 -13.51 14.43
CA LEU A 438 -33.92 -13.49 13.72
C LEU A 438 -35.00 -12.89 14.62
N CYS A 439 -35.72 -11.92 14.07
CA CYS A 439 -36.86 -11.26 14.70
C CYS A 439 -38.04 -11.17 13.74
N SER A 440 -39.16 -10.60 14.21
CA SER A 440 -40.35 -10.41 13.38
C SER A 440 -40.02 -9.69 12.07
N GLN A 441 -40.74 -10.03 11.00
CA GLN A 441 -40.59 -9.37 9.70
C GLN A 441 -40.81 -7.85 9.76
N LEU A 442 -41.75 -7.39 10.59
CA LEU A 442 -42.00 -5.95 10.78
C LEU A 442 -40.78 -5.26 11.40
N GLU A 443 -40.15 -5.89 12.38
CA GLU A 443 -38.95 -5.35 12.99
C GLU A 443 -37.72 -5.41 12.09
N GLN A 444 -37.54 -6.48 11.31
CA GLN A 444 -36.47 -6.56 10.32
C GLN A 444 -36.54 -5.40 9.30
N ASN A 445 -37.75 -5.03 8.88
CA ASN A 445 -37.97 -3.88 8.00
C ASN A 445 -37.59 -2.57 8.69
N GLU A 446 -37.99 -2.37 9.94
CA GLU A 446 -37.64 -1.16 10.70
C GLU A 446 -36.13 -1.04 10.92
N VAL A 447 -35.46 -2.13 11.31
CA VAL A 447 -33.99 -2.18 11.43
C VAL A 447 -33.34 -1.81 10.09
N SER A 448 -33.81 -2.41 8.99
CA SER A 448 -33.26 -2.15 7.65
C SER A 448 -33.43 -0.70 7.24
N LYS A 449 -34.57 -0.08 7.54
CA LYS A 449 -34.85 1.33 7.25
C LYS A 449 -33.91 2.25 8.03
N LEU A 450 -33.86 2.11 9.36
CA LEU A 450 -33.02 2.95 10.22
C LEU A 450 -31.53 2.83 9.88
N LEU A 451 -31.08 1.62 9.53
CA LEU A 451 -29.71 1.39 9.06
C LEU A 451 -29.45 2.04 7.70
N ALA A 452 -30.37 1.91 6.74
CA ALA A 452 -30.21 2.53 5.43
C ALA A 452 -30.05 4.06 5.55
N ASP A 453 -30.93 4.72 6.30
CA ASP A 453 -30.91 6.17 6.50
C ASP A 453 -29.59 6.64 7.15
N SER A 454 -29.19 5.96 8.24
CA SER A 454 -28.00 6.31 9.02
C SER A 454 -26.70 6.02 8.28
N LEU A 455 -26.61 4.87 7.59
CA LEU A 455 -25.42 4.49 6.83
C LEU A 455 -25.26 5.31 5.54
N SER A 456 -26.36 5.74 4.91
CA SER A 456 -26.31 6.70 3.78
C SER A 456 -25.72 8.02 4.24
N THR A 457 -26.28 8.59 5.31
CA THR A 457 -25.80 9.87 5.88
C THR A 457 -24.31 9.81 6.24
N ALA A 458 -23.87 8.73 6.90
CA ALA A 458 -22.45 8.54 7.23
C ALA A 458 -21.57 8.38 5.98
N GLY A 459 -22.09 7.74 4.92
CA GLY A 459 -21.41 7.62 3.63
C GLY A 459 -21.21 8.98 2.97
N GLU A 460 -22.28 9.78 2.86
CA GLU A 460 -22.24 11.13 2.30
C GLU A 460 -21.24 12.04 3.03
N GLN A 461 -21.22 11.99 4.36
CA GLN A 461 -20.24 12.73 5.17
C GLN A 461 -18.80 12.27 4.90
N THR A 462 -18.58 10.96 4.74
CA THR A 462 -17.26 10.41 4.41
C THR A 462 -16.78 10.93 3.06
N SER A 463 -17.62 10.89 2.03
CA SER A 463 -17.29 11.40 0.70
C SER A 463 -17.04 12.92 0.72
N MET A 464 -17.83 13.68 1.48
CA MET A 464 -17.62 15.12 1.62
C MET A 464 -16.27 15.44 2.29
N ILE A 465 -15.89 14.69 3.33
CA ILE A 465 -14.57 14.82 3.97
C ILE A 465 -13.45 14.58 2.96
N GLU A 466 -13.55 13.54 2.12
CA GLU A 466 -12.53 13.24 1.10
C GLU A 466 -12.39 14.38 0.09
N ILE A 467 -13.50 14.98 -0.35
CA ILE A 467 -13.50 16.16 -1.21
C ILE A 467 -12.82 17.35 -0.52
N GLN A 468 -13.12 17.60 0.76
CA GLN A 468 -12.49 18.71 1.50
C GLN A 468 -10.99 18.52 1.69
N LEU A 469 -10.54 17.29 1.97
CA LEU A 469 -9.11 16.97 2.05
C LEU A 469 -8.40 17.26 0.72
N GLU A 470 -9.03 16.91 -0.40
CA GLU A 470 -8.51 17.20 -1.73
C GLU A 470 -8.50 18.71 -2.03
N HIS A 471 -9.54 19.46 -1.64
CA HIS A 471 -9.54 20.92 -1.74
C HIS A 471 -8.43 21.57 -0.92
N ILE A 472 -8.16 21.08 0.29
CA ILE A 472 -7.03 21.58 1.11
C ILE A 472 -5.71 21.32 0.39
N ARG A 473 -5.52 20.13 -0.21
CA ARG A 473 -4.33 19.81 -1.00
C ARG A 473 -4.12 20.80 -2.15
N ILE A 474 -5.19 21.11 -2.90
CA ILE A 474 -5.17 22.08 -3.99
C ILE A 474 -4.89 23.49 -3.46
N LEU A 475 -5.50 23.89 -2.34
CA LEU A 475 -5.30 25.19 -1.73
C LEU A 475 -3.85 25.40 -1.29
N LYS A 476 -3.20 24.39 -0.70
CA LYS A 476 -1.76 24.44 -0.38
C LYS A 476 -0.92 24.71 -1.62
N GLN A 477 -1.22 24.03 -2.74
CA GLN A 477 -0.53 24.28 -4.00
C GLN A 477 -0.77 25.71 -4.51
N SER A 478 -1.99 26.22 -4.42
CA SER A 478 -2.31 27.61 -4.80
C SER A 478 -1.59 28.65 -3.94
N ILE A 479 -1.44 28.39 -2.63
CA ILE A 479 -0.67 29.26 -1.72
C ILE A 479 0.80 29.28 -2.12
N LEU A 480 1.40 28.12 -2.43
CA LEU A 480 2.78 28.05 -2.90
C LEU A 480 2.98 28.75 -4.24
N ASP A 481 2.03 28.61 -5.17
CA ASP A 481 2.05 29.33 -6.44
C ASP A 481 2.02 30.85 -6.25
N LYS A 482 1.11 31.35 -5.39
CA LYS A 482 1.08 32.78 -5.02
C LYS A 482 2.37 33.23 -4.33
N ALA A 483 2.96 32.39 -3.49
CA ALA A 483 4.25 32.67 -2.86
C ALA A 483 5.34 32.83 -3.91
N PHE A 484 5.50 31.85 -4.81
CA PHE A 484 6.59 31.87 -5.78
C PHE A 484 6.34 32.85 -6.94
N SER A 485 5.12 33.30 -7.19
CA SER A 485 4.84 34.42 -8.10
C SER A 485 5.03 35.81 -7.46
N GLY A 486 5.32 35.89 -6.16
CA GLY A 486 5.50 37.14 -5.42
C GLY A 486 4.20 37.89 -5.14
N THR A 487 3.07 37.19 -5.14
CA THR A 487 1.72 37.76 -4.95
C THR A 487 1.05 37.36 -3.63
N LEU A 488 1.69 36.50 -2.83
CA LEU A 488 1.16 36.08 -1.52
C LEU A 488 1.18 37.21 -0.49
N ILE A 489 2.18 38.09 -0.54
CA ILE A 489 2.37 39.20 0.39
C ILE A 489 2.57 40.52 -0.36
N SER A 490 2.37 41.64 0.34
CA SER A 490 2.67 42.97 -0.21
C SER A 490 4.18 43.22 -0.25
N GLN A 491 4.66 43.77 -1.37
CA GLN A 491 6.05 44.16 -1.58
C GLN A 491 6.44 45.34 -0.67
N ASP A 492 7.67 45.32 -0.13
CA ASP A 492 8.21 46.46 0.65
C ASP A 492 9.22 47.23 -0.22
N PRO A 493 8.97 48.51 -0.57
CA PRO A 493 9.90 49.32 -1.36
C PRO A 493 11.29 49.50 -0.72
N ASN A 494 11.43 49.27 0.58
CA ASN A 494 12.70 49.36 1.30
C ASN A 494 13.52 48.07 1.26
N ASP A 495 12.95 46.96 0.74
CA ASP A 495 13.69 45.73 0.60
C ASP A 495 14.85 45.87 -0.39
N GLU A 496 15.98 45.25 -0.05
CA GLU A 496 17.14 45.23 -0.94
C GLU A 496 16.78 44.52 -2.26
N PRO A 497 17.09 45.11 -3.43
CA PRO A 497 16.80 44.45 -4.71
C PRO A 497 17.48 43.08 -4.82
N ALA A 498 16.76 42.08 -5.36
CA ALA A 498 17.26 40.72 -5.58
C ALA A 498 18.60 40.65 -6.34
N SER A 499 18.89 41.64 -7.21
CA SER A 499 20.17 41.74 -7.90
C SER A 499 21.35 41.97 -6.95
N LYS A 500 21.19 42.80 -5.91
CA LYS A 500 22.24 43.06 -4.91
C LYS A 500 22.45 41.85 -4.00
N LEU A 501 21.37 41.15 -3.65
CA LEU A 501 21.47 39.90 -2.89
C LEU A 501 22.25 38.82 -3.65
N LEU A 502 22.01 38.68 -4.97
CA LEU A 502 22.78 37.78 -5.82
C LEU A 502 24.27 38.15 -5.89
N GLU A 503 24.59 39.45 -5.89
CA GLU A 503 25.97 39.92 -5.83
C GLU A 503 26.65 39.53 -4.51
N ARG A 504 25.96 39.64 -3.37
CA ARG A 504 26.46 39.16 -2.07
C ARG A 504 26.74 37.67 -2.07
N ILE A 505 25.80 36.84 -2.55
CA ILE A 505 25.99 35.38 -2.68
C ILE A 505 27.25 35.08 -3.52
N LYS A 506 27.44 35.79 -4.64
CA LYS A 506 28.64 35.62 -5.48
C LYS A 506 29.93 36.05 -4.78
N GLN A 507 29.88 37.09 -3.93
CA GLN A 507 31.02 37.52 -3.14
C GLN A 507 31.34 36.51 -2.03
N GLU A 508 30.33 36.03 -1.30
CA GLU A 508 30.44 34.99 -0.27
C GLU A 508 31.14 33.76 -0.81
N ARG A 509 30.72 33.25 -1.97
CA ARG A 509 31.36 32.10 -2.62
C ARG A 509 32.82 32.35 -3.01
N LYS A 510 33.15 33.57 -3.44
CA LYS A 510 34.55 33.92 -3.78
C LYS A 510 35.43 33.98 -2.53
N SER A 511 34.89 34.42 -1.40
CA SER A 511 35.58 34.49 -0.11
C SER A 511 35.56 33.15 0.65
N ALA A 512 34.63 32.26 0.34
CA ALA A 512 34.54 30.95 0.96
C ALA A 512 35.81 30.15 0.63
N PRO A 513 36.48 29.54 1.63
CA PRO A 513 37.60 28.66 1.35
C PRO A 513 37.08 27.53 0.46
N ASN A 514 37.68 27.37 -0.73
CA ASN A 514 37.38 26.23 -1.60
C ASN A 514 37.42 24.98 -0.72
N PRO A 515 36.32 24.19 -0.64
CA PRO A 515 36.38 22.93 0.08
C PRO A 515 37.55 22.18 -0.53
N LYS A 516 38.56 21.87 0.31
CA LYS A 516 39.68 21.03 -0.11
C LYS A 516 39.01 19.76 -0.59
N ARG A 517 38.87 19.61 -1.91
CA ARG A 517 38.88 18.29 -2.54
C ARG A 517 40.17 17.70 -2.02
N THR A 518 40.08 16.88 -0.97
CA THR A 518 41.01 15.80 -0.73
C THR A 518 40.91 14.97 -2.00
N ARG A 519 41.68 15.40 -3.01
CA ARG A 519 42.16 14.55 -4.06
C ARG A 519 42.75 13.42 -3.27
N LYS A 520 42.04 12.27 -3.22
CA LYS A 520 42.58 11.05 -2.64
C LYS A 520 43.96 10.96 -3.23
N THR A 521 44.97 11.21 -2.41
CA THR A 521 46.32 10.79 -2.72
C THR A 521 46.08 9.33 -3.02
N LYS A 522 46.26 8.93 -4.28
CA LYS A 522 46.44 7.51 -4.57
C LYS A 522 47.57 7.15 -3.63
N THR A 523 47.26 6.47 -2.53
CA THR A 523 48.27 5.73 -1.82
C THR A 523 48.84 4.86 -2.92
N LYS A 524 50.04 5.21 -3.40
CA LYS A 524 50.88 4.28 -4.14
C LYS A 524 51.08 3.14 -3.15
N ARG A 525 50.17 2.15 -3.19
CA ARG A 525 50.48 0.83 -2.67
C ARG A 525 51.59 0.37 -3.60
N ILE A 526 52.79 0.33 -3.06
CA ILE A 526 53.91 -0.34 -3.69
C ILE A 526 53.42 -1.78 -3.83
N ALA A 527 53.14 -2.22 -5.06
CA ALA A 527 53.06 -3.64 -5.33
C ALA A 527 54.46 -4.18 -5.04
N MET A 528 54.58 -5.12 -4.09
CA MET A 528 55.84 -5.83 -3.92
C MET A 528 55.91 -6.81 -5.09
N ALA A 529 57.00 -6.81 -5.86
CA ALA A 529 57.05 -7.62 -7.09
C ALA A 529 57.37 -9.10 -6.82
N ASP A 530 57.72 -9.44 -5.56
CA ASP A 530 58.23 -10.76 -5.18
C ASP A 530 57.44 -11.36 -4.01
N LEU A 531 56.98 -12.60 -4.21
CA LEU A 531 56.24 -13.39 -3.22
C LEU A 531 57.03 -13.62 -1.94
N LYS A 532 58.36 -13.77 -1.99
CA LYS A 532 59.20 -13.95 -0.80
C LYS A 532 59.21 -12.71 0.09
N GLU A 533 59.25 -11.52 -0.50
CA GLU A 533 59.24 -10.27 0.27
C GLU A 533 57.89 -10.05 0.97
N VAL A 534 56.79 -10.44 0.32
CA VAL A 534 55.44 -10.42 0.91
C VAL A 534 55.37 -11.35 2.13
N LEU A 535 55.87 -12.58 1.99
CA LEU A 535 55.86 -13.56 3.09
C LEU A 535 56.85 -13.18 4.21
N ALA A 536 58.01 -12.61 3.89
CA ALA A 536 58.97 -12.09 4.87
C ALA A 536 58.39 -10.94 5.70
N THR A 537 57.57 -10.09 5.09
CA THR A 537 56.93 -8.96 5.76
C THR A 537 55.83 -9.42 6.71
N ALA A 538 55.08 -10.46 6.34
CA ALA A 538 53.97 -10.96 7.13
C ALA A 538 54.39 -11.67 8.43
N LYS A 539 55.59 -12.26 8.47
CA LYS A 539 56.19 -12.97 9.62
C LYS A 539 55.34 -14.13 10.20
N ASP A 540 54.25 -14.50 9.53
CA ASP A 540 53.34 -15.60 9.87
C ASP A 540 52.59 -16.04 8.59
N TRP A 541 51.71 -17.05 8.70
CA TRP A 541 50.89 -17.56 7.61
C TRP A 541 50.00 -16.48 6.97
N VAL A 542 50.00 -16.41 5.64
CA VAL A 542 49.14 -15.55 4.81
C VAL A 542 48.36 -16.41 3.82
N SER A 543 47.09 -16.11 3.54
CA SER A 543 46.36 -16.84 2.50
C SER A 543 47.03 -16.62 1.13
N ALA A 544 47.05 -17.65 0.28
CA ALA A 544 47.66 -17.56 -1.04
C ALA A 544 47.01 -16.44 -1.88
N GLN A 545 45.70 -16.23 -1.73
CA GLN A 545 45.00 -15.13 -2.39
C GLN A 545 45.48 -13.75 -1.93
N ASP A 546 45.64 -13.53 -0.62
CA ASP A 546 46.11 -12.23 -0.12
C ASP A 546 47.59 -12.00 -0.40
N ALA A 547 48.41 -13.05 -0.41
CA ALA A 547 49.81 -12.98 -0.81
C ALA A 547 49.93 -12.58 -2.29
N PHE A 548 49.16 -13.24 -3.17
CA PHE A 548 49.18 -12.98 -4.62
C PHE A 548 48.63 -11.59 -4.94
N ARG A 549 47.60 -11.15 -4.20
CA ARG A 549 47.07 -9.79 -4.29
C ARG A 549 48.09 -8.73 -3.87
N GLN A 550 48.93 -9.02 -2.89
CA GLN A 550 50.03 -8.13 -2.48
C GLN A 550 51.18 -8.12 -3.49
N CYS A 551 51.36 -9.22 -4.24
CA CYS A 551 52.23 -9.30 -5.41
C CYS A 551 51.69 -8.59 -6.67
N GLY A 552 50.47 -8.04 -6.60
CA GLY A 552 49.83 -7.32 -7.71
C GLY A 552 48.82 -8.16 -8.52
N VAL A 553 48.65 -9.45 -8.21
CA VAL A 553 47.73 -10.37 -8.89
C VAL A 553 46.39 -10.42 -8.14
N GLY A 554 45.38 -9.69 -8.63
CA GLY A 554 44.02 -9.67 -8.08
C GLY A 554 42.95 -10.03 -9.12
N ASP A 555 41.67 -9.84 -8.76
CA ASP A 555 40.55 -10.13 -9.67
C ASP A 555 40.69 -9.39 -11.01
N GLY A 556 40.86 -10.15 -12.09
CA GLY A 556 41.04 -9.63 -13.45
C GLY A 556 42.48 -9.43 -13.91
N ALA A 557 43.47 -9.95 -13.16
CA ALA A 557 44.86 -10.00 -13.62
C ALA A 557 45.01 -10.83 -14.91
N PRO A 558 45.87 -10.42 -15.86
CA PRO A 558 46.08 -11.15 -17.10
C PRO A 558 46.75 -12.51 -16.82
N THR A 559 46.39 -13.52 -17.61
CA THR A 559 46.72 -14.94 -17.36
C THR A 559 48.23 -15.19 -17.26
N ASP A 560 49.05 -14.44 -18.00
CA ASP A 560 50.51 -14.52 -18.00
C ASP A 560 51.14 -14.07 -16.67
N GLU A 561 50.59 -13.04 -16.02
CA GLU A 561 51.05 -12.61 -14.69
C GLU A 561 50.69 -13.64 -13.61
N VAL A 562 49.51 -14.26 -13.73
CA VAL A 562 49.06 -15.34 -12.84
C VAL A 562 49.96 -16.56 -12.99
N GLU A 563 50.20 -17.02 -14.22
CA GLU A 563 51.05 -18.18 -14.51
C GLU A 563 52.50 -17.98 -14.03
N LYS A 564 53.04 -16.77 -14.17
CA LYS A 564 54.38 -16.43 -13.67
C LYS A 564 54.47 -16.60 -12.15
N LEU A 565 53.49 -16.07 -11.40
CA LEU A 565 53.50 -16.12 -9.94
C LEU A 565 53.29 -17.55 -9.41
N TYR A 566 52.47 -18.36 -10.09
CA TYR A 566 52.36 -19.80 -9.80
C TYR A 566 53.64 -20.56 -10.13
N GLY A 567 54.36 -20.18 -11.19
CA GLY A 567 55.68 -20.73 -11.52
C GLY A 567 56.72 -20.43 -10.44
N GLU A 568 56.76 -19.19 -9.94
CA GLU A 568 57.62 -18.78 -8.82
C GLU A 568 57.28 -19.55 -7.54
N LEU A 569 55.99 -19.62 -7.16
CA LEU A 569 55.56 -20.41 -5.99
C LEU A 569 55.97 -21.88 -6.12
N LYS A 570 55.83 -22.48 -7.30
CA LYS A 570 56.22 -23.88 -7.52
C LYS A 570 57.73 -24.09 -7.37
N GLN A 571 58.54 -23.20 -7.92
CA GLN A 571 60.00 -23.26 -7.80
C GLN A 571 60.45 -23.15 -6.34
N GLU A 572 59.81 -22.30 -5.56
CA GLU A 572 60.12 -22.10 -4.13
C GLU A 572 59.64 -23.27 -3.26
N LEU A 573 58.53 -23.91 -3.61
CA LEU A 573 58.10 -25.16 -2.98
C LEU A 573 59.08 -26.31 -3.27
N ASP A 574 59.58 -26.40 -4.50
CA ASP A 574 60.61 -27.38 -4.88
C ASP A 574 61.93 -27.15 -4.12
N GLN A 575 62.27 -25.88 -3.85
CA GLN A 575 63.44 -25.48 -3.04
C GLN A 575 63.20 -25.54 -1.53
N LYS A 576 61.97 -25.87 -1.07
CA LYS A 576 61.55 -25.91 0.34
C LYS A 576 61.75 -24.60 1.12
N THR A 577 61.72 -23.47 0.43
CA THR A 577 61.87 -22.13 1.02
C THR A 577 60.52 -21.54 1.48
N ILE A 578 59.41 -22.06 0.97
CA ILE A 578 58.03 -21.71 1.36
C ILE A 578 57.32 -22.97 1.85
N GLU A 579 56.57 -22.84 2.93
CA GLU A 579 55.66 -23.88 3.42
C GLU A 579 54.22 -23.55 3.01
N VAL A 580 53.46 -24.60 2.65
CA VAL A 580 52.02 -24.51 2.36
C VAL A 580 51.24 -25.35 3.37
N GLU A 581 50.18 -24.76 3.92
CA GLU A 581 49.20 -25.45 4.76
C GLU A 581 47.80 -25.18 4.21
N ARG A 582 47.01 -26.25 4.02
CA ARG A 582 45.62 -26.10 3.58
C ARG A 582 44.69 -25.90 4.78
N ARG A 583 43.98 -24.77 4.82
CA ARG A 583 43.03 -24.41 5.88
C ARG A 583 41.64 -24.21 5.28
N GLY A 584 40.78 -25.23 5.41
CA GLY A 584 39.46 -25.23 4.78
C GLY A 584 39.56 -25.37 3.25
N ASP A 585 39.01 -24.41 2.52
CA ASP A 585 39.02 -24.32 1.06
C ASP A 585 40.18 -23.50 0.48
N GLU A 586 41.02 -22.89 1.34
CA GLU A 586 42.15 -22.03 0.93
C GLU A 586 43.50 -22.60 1.35
N ASP A 587 44.52 -22.35 0.52
CA ASP A 587 45.92 -22.63 0.84
C ASP A 587 46.57 -21.40 1.49
N TRP A 588 47.34 -21.62 2.54
CA TRP A 588 48.08 -20.60 3.27
C TRP A 588 49.57 -20.82 3.07
N LEU A 589 50.33 -19.73 2.98
CA LEU A 589 51.74 -19.69 2.66
C LEU A 589 52.52 -19.01 3.79
N ARG A 590 53.72 -19.49 4.08
CA ARG A 590 54.73 -18.77 4.88
C ARG A 590 56.14 -19.12 4.42
N LEU A 591 57.14 -18.32 4.79
CA LEU A 591 58.53 -18.74 4.64
C LEU A 591 58.84 -19.90 5.59
N ALA A 592 59.56 -20.90 5.08
CA ALA A 592 60.10 -21.96 5.91
C ALA A 592 61.11 -21.37 6.91
N ALA A 593 61.10 -21.85 8.16
CA ALA A 593 62.13 -21.46 9.12
C ALA A 593 63.49 -21.98 8.62
N GLU A 594 64.52 -21.12 8.58
CA GLU A 594 65.88 -21.58 8.30
C GLU A 594 66.24 -22.66 9.32
N GLY A 595 66.54 -23.87 8.82
CA GLY A 595 66.98 -25.00 9.63
C GLY A 595 68.43 -24.89 10.06
#